data_AF-A0A940BXF4-F1
#
_entry.id   AF-A0A940BXF4-F1
#
_cell.length_a   1.000
_cell.length_b   1.000
_cell.length_c   1.000
_cell.angle_alpha   90.00
_cell.angle_beta   90.00
_cell.angle_gamma   90.00
#
_symmetry.space_group_name_H-M   'P 1'
#
loop_
_entity.id
_entity.type
_entity.pdbx_description
1 polymer ?
#
loop_
_entity_poly.entity_id
_entity_poly.type
_entity_poly.pdbx_seq_one_letter_code
_entity_poly.pdbx_strand_id
1 'polypeptide(L)'
;MKINAMVIDLYKDSGGPLKSNTAGPNTAALIVRFAEILDQLEPQGIDNFHTIWVKAHRPKFRQYYDRHYGYDEPYPEASPKTLNSAQEEYEAFYPLPNVWYQLSVKHFTKRSDEEFYAFFIDHNCVFTIKDSKTNPVLEAEDLLAWAIREAEAFVSEVLKGTCEKNILNKIPYIYRKGKIKRKDLWEVCPKSKKDFFKPYDKREIKKFFRYFSSETPGNAMLTEMTTRIYYEACAVIYKALDMQRETPAYNYVETDAERERYGGVHQTPKEQYYALAEGRDDGLKNVPMDDPAAFEAWTRYEGPYYKFNGSHPWEIIPSFSTSFSMHLYPEKSESNGWYFGLAGNSDIRAPETIVAANALYEAGYPVVVYGTDEIIARIEGTDYIPVVPITEYTFFRECINLPEGDTGLAVAKKTIWKFDEYRLN
;
A
#
# COMPACT_ATOMS: atom_id res chain seq x y z
N MET A 1 -19.67 -26.04 -17.01
CA MET A 1 -20.39 -25.79 -15.72
C MET A 1 -21.06 -24.41 -15.78
N LYS A 2 -22.18 -24.10 -15.09
CA LYS A 2 -22.65 -22.70 -15.05
C LYS A 2 -21.65 -21.90 -14.20
N ILE A 3 -20.86 -21.04 -14.84
CA ILE A 3 -19.92 -20.14 -14.14
C ILE A 3 -20.70 -19.29 -13.14
N ASN A 4 -20.28 -19.33 -11.88
CA ASN A 4 -20.79 -18.52 -10.78
C ASN A 4 -19.61 -17.84 -10.07
N ALA A 5 -19.89 -16.94 -9.13
CA ALA A 5 -18.85 -16.17 -8.44
C ALA A 5 -17.78 -17.06 -7.76
N MET A 6 -18.17 -18.16 -7.12
CA MET A 6 -17.22 -19.09 -6.49
C MET A 6 -16.26 -19.78 -7.46
N VAL A 7 -16.69 -20.04 -8.69
CA VAL A 7 -15.81 -20.58 -9.74
C VAL A 7 -14.85 -19.50 -10.23
N ILE A 8 -15.29 -18.24 -10.29
CA ILE A 8 -14.44 -17.11 -10.69
C ILE A 8 -13.38 -16.83 -9.62
N ASP A 9 -13.79 -16.78 -8.35
CA ASP A 9 -12.89 -16.52 -7.21
C ASP A 9 -11.79 -17.57 -7.13
N LEU A 10 -12.09 -18.83 -7.46
CA LEU A 10 -11.09 -19.88 -7.60
C LEU A 10 -9.95 -19.53 -8.55
N TYR A 11 -10.29 -19.06 -9.75
CA TYR A 11 -9.30 -18.68 -10.74
C TYR A 11 -8.57 -17.42 -10.29
N LYS A 12 -9.30 -16.45 -9.74
CA LYS A 12 -8.72 -15.23 -9.16
C LYS A 12 -7.68 -15.54 -8.07
N ASP A 13 -7.95 -16.50 -7.19
CA ASP A 13 -7.08 -16.91 -6.08
C ASP A 13 -5.91 -17.81 -6.53
N SER A 14 -6.03 -18.43 -7.72
CA SER A 14 -4.91 -19.17 -8.33
C SER A 14 -3.81 -18.25 -8.86
N GLY A 15 -4.15 -17.00 -9.16
CA GLY A 15 -3.24 -15.92 -9.54
C GLY A 15 -2.94 -14.98 -8.39
N GLY A 16 -2.13 -13.97 -8.64
CA GLY A 16 -1.79 -12.93 -7.66
C GLY A 16 -1.06 -11.76 -8.31
N PRO A 17 -0.69 -10.72 -7.53
CA PRO A 17 0.01 -9.56 -8.06
C PRO A 17 1.37 -9.90 -8.71
N LEU A 18 2.00 -10.99 -8.24
CA LEU A 18 3.33 -11.46 -8.68
C LEU A 18 3.31 -12.93 -9.17
N LYS A 19 2.12 -13.52 -9.33
CA LYS A 19 1.97 -14.94 -9.69
C LYS A 19 0.89 -15.08 -10.74
N SER A 20 1.19 -15.75 -11.85
CA SER A 20 0.22 -16.10 -12.88
C SER A 20 0.35 -17.58 -13.24
N ASN A 21 -0.69 -18.14 -13.85
CA ASN A 21 -0.60 -19.45 -14.50
C ASN A 21 -0.18 -19.28 -15.96
N THR A 22 0.51 -20.27 -16.51
CA THR A 22 0.69 -20.37 -17.96
C THR A 22 -0.59 -20.92 -18.57
N ALA A 23 -1.17 -20.20 -19.53
CA ALA A 23 -2.33 -20.69 -20.25
C ALA A 23 -1.95 -21.89 -21.15
N GLY A 24 -2.72 -22.98 -21.07
CA GLY A 24 -2.65 -24.05 -22.06
C GLY A 24 -3.03 -23.57 -23.47
N PRO A 25 -2.72 -24.32 -24.55
CA PRO A 25 -2.88 -23.81 -25.92
C PRO A 25 -4.30 -23.33 -26.27
N ASN A 26 -5.33 -24.05 -25.82
CA ASN A 26 -6.72 -23.67 -26.06
C ASN A 26 -7.11 -22.43 -25.25
N THR A 27 -6.72 -22.41 -23.97
CA THR A 27 -6.92 -21.27 -23.08
C THR A 27 -6.23 -20.02 -23.63
N ALA A 28 -5.00 -20.14 -24.12
CA ALA A 28 -4.23 -19.06 -24.73
C ALA A 28 -4.93 -18.49 -25.97
N ALA A 29 -5.46 -19.34 -26.86
CA ALA A 29 -6.22 -18.90 -28.01
C ALA A 29 -7.48 -18.10 -27.62
N LEU A 30 -8.15 -18.48 -26.52
CA LEU A 30 -9.30 -17.75 -26.01
C LEU A 30 -8.91 -16.41 -25.35
N ILE A 31 -7.73 -16.31 -24.72
CA ILE A 31 -7.21 -15.02 -24.22
C ILE A 31 -6.96 -14.06 -25.37
N VAL A 32 -6.34 -14.55 -26.46
CA VAL A 32 -6.12 -13.74 -27.68
C VAL A 32 -7.46 -13.24 -28.22
N ARG A 33 -8.45 -14.12 -28.37
CA ARG A 33 -9.79 -13.72 -28.80
C ARG A 33 -10.45 -12.70 -27.87
N PHE A 34 -10.28 -12.85 -26.55
CA PHE A 34 -10.78 -11.88 -25.58
C PHE A 34 -10.11 -10.51 -25.77
N ALA A 35 -8.79 -10.48 -26.02
CA ALA A 35 -8.05 -9.26 -26.34
C ALA A 35 -8.58 -8.60 -27.61
N GLU A 36 -8.73 -9.35 -28.71
CA GLU A 36 -9.27 -8.84 -29.98
C GLU A 36 -10.66 -8.19 -29.83
N ILE A 37 -11.50 -8.72 -28.93
CA ILE A 37 -12.81 -8.11 -28.63
C ILE A 37 -12.63 -6.77 -27.91
N LEU A 38 -11.73 -6.69 -26.93
CA LEU A 38 -11.52 -5.49 -26.13
C LEU A 38 -10.68 -4.42 -26.82
N ASP A 39 -9.84 -4.78 -27.80
CA ASP A 39 -9.06 -3.85 -28.63
C ASP A 39 -9.96 -2.92 -29.48
N GLN A 40 -11.26 -3.22 -29.58
CA GLN A 40 -12.29 -2.32 -30.13
C GLN A 40 -12.59 -1.12 -29.21
N LEU A 41 -12.17 -1.17 -27.95
CA LEU A 41 -12.32 -0.08 -26.99
C LEU A 41 -11.03 0.73 -26.93
N GLU A 42 -11.12 2.02 -26.62
CA GLU A 42 -9.92 2.82 -26.32
C GLU A 42 -9.15 2.19 -25.11
N PRO A 43 -7.81 2.12 -25.16
CA PRO A 43 -7.03 1.61 -24.04
C PRO A 43 -7.05 2.53 -22.83
N GLN A 44 -7.04 1.94 -21.65
CA GLN A 44 -7.02 2.61 -20.36
C GLN A 44 -5.59 2.68 -19.83
N GLY A 45 -4.80 3.60 -20.41
CA GLY A 45 -3.43 3.87 -20.01
C GLY A 45 -2.39 3.21 -20.91
N ILE A 46 -1.35 2.61 -20.32
CA ILE A 46 -0.22 2.00 -21.05
C ILE A 46 -0.50 0.53 -21.39
N ASP A 47 0.35 -0.06 -22.23
CA ASP A 47 0.36 -1.50 -22.54
C ASP A 47 -0.95 -2.04 -23.17
N ASN A 48 -1.69 -1.17 -23.88
CA ASN A 48 -3.01 -1.46 -24.44
C ASN A 48 -3.94 -2.14 -23.41
N PHE A 49 -3.95 -1.60 -22.18
CA PHE A 49 -4.71 -2.19 -21.10
C PHE A 49 -6.20 -1.91 -21.26
N HIS A 50 -7.04 -2.93 -21.30
CA HIS A 50 -8.50 -2.78 -21.33
C HIS A 50 -9.11 -3.45 -20.11
N THR A 51 -10.13 -2.83 -19.53
CA THR A 51 -10.95 -3.42 -18.46
C THR A 51 -12.43 -3.41 -18.85
N ILE A 52 -13.22 -4.33 -18.32
CA ILE A 52 -14.69 -4.31 -18.43
C ILE A 52 -15.30 -4.76 -17.10
N TRP A 53 -16.53 -4.30 -16.84
CA TRP A 53 -17.32 -4.78 -15.71
C TRP A 53 -18.24 -5.91 -16.14
N VAL A 54 -18.17 -7.03 -15.42
CA VAL A 54 -19.04 -8.18 -15.62
C VAL A 54 -19.70 -8.58 -14.29
N LYS A 55 -20.80 -9.33 -14.37
CA LYS A 55 -21.50 -9.84 -13.20
C LYS A 55 -21.67 -11.36 -13.28
N ALA A 56 -21.51 -12.03 -12.15
CA ALA A 56 -21.80 -13.46 -12.02
C ALA A 56 -22.80 -13.70 -10.89
N HIS A 57 -23.55 -14.78 -11.00
CA HIS A 57 -24.50 -15.14 -9.96
C HIS A 57 -23.78 -15.59 -8.69
N ARG A 58 -24.35 -15.22 -7.53
CA ARG A 58 -23.96 -15.77 -6.22
C ARG A 58 -24.05 -17.30 -6.25
N PRO A 59 -23.03 -18.04 -5.77
CA PRO A 59 -23.12 -19.50 -5.63
C PRO A 59 -24.27 -19.86 -4.71
N LYS A 60 -24.91 -21.02 -4.88
CA LYS A 60 -25.86 -21.51 -3.88
C LYS A 60 -25.10 -21.86 -2.60
N PHE A 61 -25.70 -21.64 -1.42
CA PHE A 61 -25.09 -22.00 -0.13
C PHE A 61 -24.54 -23.42 -0.13
N ARG A 62 -25.30 -24.40 -0.65
CA ARG A 62 -24.85 -25.79 -0.74
C ARG A 62 -23.53 -25.96 -1.52
N GLN A 63 -23.35 -25.23 -2.61
CA GLN A 63 -22.11 -25.27 -3.40
C GLN A 63 -20.93 -24.70 -2.62
N TYR A 64 -21.16 -23.62 -1.87
CA TYR A 64 -20.17 -23.03 -0.98
C TYR A 64 -19.80 -23.99 0.15
N TYR A 65 -20.79 -24.54 0.84
CA TYR A 65 -20.58 -25.48 1.94
C TYR A 65 -19.79 -26.71 1.49
N ASP A 66 -20.24 -27.40 0.43
CA ASP A 66 -19.59 -28.63 -0.06
C ASP A 66 -18.12 -28.39 -0.41
N ARG A 67 -17.77 -27.17 -0.83
CA ARG A 67 -16.41 -26.77 -1.18
C ARG A 67 -15.53 -26.48 0.04
N HIS A 68 -16.02 -25.67 0.97
CA HIS A 68 -15.19 -25.14 2.07
C HIS A 68 -15.22 -26.02 3.31
N TYR A 69 -16.30 -26.77 3.53
CA TYR A 69 -16.50 -27.60 4.72
C TYR A 69 -16.81 -29.07 4.38
N GLY A 70 -17.28 -29.34 3.17
CA GLY A 70 -17.79 -30.67 2.79
C GLY A 70 -16.77 -31.81 2.80
N TYR A 71 -15.47 -31.50 2.83
CA TYR A 71 -14.42 -32.52 3.00
C TYR A 71 -14.35 -33.02 4.45
N ASP A 72 -14.43 -32.11 5.42
CA ASP A 72 -14.32 -32.43 6.84
C ASP A 72 -15.64 -32.91 7.42
N GLU A 73 -16.75 -32.26 7.03
CA GLU A 73 -18.08 -32.54 7.54
C GLU A 73 -19.12 -32.44 6.42
N PRO A 74 -19.48 -33.56 5.76
CA PRO A 74 -20.45 -33.56 4.67
C PRO A 74 -21.79 -32.94 5.10
N TYR A 75 -22.42 -32.17 4.20
CA TYR A 75 -23.64 -31.39 4.54
C TYR A 75 -24.74 -32.17 5.29
N PRO A 76 -25.07 -33.44 4.94
CA PRO A 76 -26.11 -34.19 5.67
C PRO A 76 -25.76 -34.50 7.13
N GLU A 77 -24.47 -34.48 7.47
CA GLU A 77 -23.91 -34.83 8.78
C GLU A 77 -23.46 -33.58 9.55
N ALA A 78 -23.58 -32.41 8.93
CA ALA A 78 -23.13 -31.14 9.45
C ALA A 78 -23.82 -30.74 10.75
N SER A 79 -23.02 -30.46 11.78
CA SER A 79 -23.51 -29.94 13.04
C SER A 79 -24.16 -28.57 12.84
N PRO A 80 -25.17 -28.21 13.66
CA PRO A 80 -25.79 -26.89 13.61
C PRO A 80 -24.78 -25.74 13.77
N LYS A 81 -23.69 -25.97 14.53
CA LYS A 81 -22.63 -24.99 14.72
C LYS A 81 -21.88 -24.74 13.41
N THR A 82 -21.44 -25.79 12.73
CA THR A 82 -20.74 -25.70 11.44
C THR A 82 -21.63 -25.04 10.38
N LEU A 83 -22.91 -25.43 10.32
CA LEU A 83 -23.86 -24.82 9.37
C LEU A 83 -24.04 -23.32 9.62
N ASN A 84 -24.17 -22.89 10.88
CA ASN A 84 -24.30 -21.47 11.21
C ASN A 84 -23.03 -20.69 10.84
N SER A 85 -21.84 -21.20 11.20
CA SER A 85 -20.57 -20.55 10.85
C SER A 85 -20.36 -20.48 9.34
N ALA A 86 -20.65 -21.56 8.60
CA ALA A 86 -20.57 -21.57 7.14
C ALA A 86 -21.56 -20.59 6.50
N GLN A 87 -22.76 -20.44 7.08
CA GLN A 87 -23.77 -19.49 6.59
C GLN A 87 -23.32 -18.05 6.81
N GLU A 88 -22.76 -17.73 7.97
CA GLU A 88 -22.19 -16.40 8.28
C GLU A 88 -21.05 -16.04 7.32
N GLU A 89 -20.11 -16.96 7.08
CA GLU A 89 -19.03 -16.74 6.13
C GLU A 89 -19.55 -16.60 4.69
N TYR A 90 -20.48 -17.46 4.27
CA TYR A 90 -21.12 -17.39 2.95
C TYR A 90 -21.80 -16.04 2.70
N GLU A 91 -22.48 -15.48 3.71
CA GLU A 91 -23.11 -14.17 3.63
C GLU A 91 -22.10 -13.03 3.63
N ALA A 92 -20.98 -13.17 4.34
CA ALA A 92 -19.90 -12.19 4.32
C ALA A 92 -19.17 -12.14 2.97
N PHE A 93 -18.86 -13.31 2.37
CA PHE A 93 -18.15 -13.38 1.09
C PHE A 93 -19.04 -13.05 -0.11
N TYR A 94 -20.33 -13.41 -0.05
CA TYR A 94 -21.26 -13.24 -1.15
C TYR A 94 -22.53 -12.50 -0.73
N PRO A 95 -22.46 -11.23 -0.31
CA PRO A 95 -23.60 -10.60 0.34
C PRO A 95 -24.76 -10.30 -0.64
N LEU A 96 -24.45 -10.07 -1.93
CA LEU A 96 -25.44 -9.75 -2.97
C LEU A 96 -25.83 -10.94 -3.85
N PRO A 97 -27.02 -10.93 -4.48
CA PRO A 97 -27.44 -11.96 -5.44
C PRO A 97 -26.51 -12.11 -6.66
N ASN A 98 -25.79 -11.04 -7.01
CA ASN A 98 -24.79 -11.04 -8.07
C ASN A 98 -23.51 -10.39 -7.55
N VAL A 99 -22.39 -10.98 -7.93
CA VAL A 99 -21.03 -10.48 -7.65
C VAL A 99 -20.50 -9.82 -8.91
N TRP A 100 -19.84 -8.68 -8.74
CA TRP A 100 -19.27 -7.90 -9.84
C TRP A 100 -17.76 -8.04 -9.85
N TYR A 101 -17.21 -8.18 -11.05
CA TYR A 101 -15.78 -8.36 -11.30
C TYR A 101 -15.32 -7.38 -12.38
N GLN A 102 -14.08 -6.91 -12.26
CA GLN A 102 -13.38 -6.31 -13.39
C GLN A 102 -12.62 -7.39 -14.14
N LEU A 103 -12.96 -7.66 -15.40
CA LEU A 103 -12.10 -8.47 -16.26
C LEU A 103 -11.20 -7.54 -17.03
N SER A 104 -9.91 -7.86 -17.11
CA SER A 104 -8.96 -7.02 -17.81
C SER A 104 -7.99 -7.82 -18.66
N VAL A 105 -7.46 -7.17 -19.69
CA VAL A 105 -6.40 -7.73 -20.53
C VAL A 105 -5.31 -6.69 -20.77
N LYS A 106 -4.05 -7.11 -20.71
CA LYS A 106 -2.92 -6.39 -21.29
C LYS A 106 -2.51 -7.10 -22.57
N HIS A 107 -2.32 -6.34 -23.64
CA HIS A 107 -1.90 -6.84 -24.93
C HIS A 107 -0.87 -5.89 -25.55
N PHE A 108 0.42 -6.27 -25.59
CA PHE A 108 1.42 -5.40 -26.20
C PHE A 108 2.60 -6.19 -26.76
N THR A 109 3.24 -5.61 -27.78
CA THR A 109 4.48 -6.12 -28.34
C THR A 109 5.65 -5.78 -27.41
N LYS A 110 6.32 -6.81 -26.86
CA LYS A 110 7.58 -6.64 -26.10
C LYS A 110 8.69 -6.12 -27.02
N ARG A 111 9.78 -5.59 -26.43
CA ARG A 111 10.97 -5.14 -27.16
C ARG A 111 11.62 -6.22 -28.07
N SER A 112 11.29 -7.48 -27.86
CA SER A 112 11.75 -8.63 -28.66
C SER A 112 10.82 -9.01 -29.81
N ASP A 113 9.88 -8.13 -30.19
CA ASP A 113 8.83 -8.39 -31.19
C ASP A 113 7.92 -9.58 -30.84
N GLU A 114 7.84 -9.93 -29.55
CA GLU A 114 6.96 -10.97 -29.03
C GLU A 114 5.69 -10.36 -28.44
N GLU A 115 4.53 -10.82 -28.91
CA GLU A 115 3.24 -10.44 -28.33
C GLU A 115 3.06 -10.99 -26.91
N PHE A 116 2.75 -10.08 -25.99
CA PHE A 116 2.45 -10.40 -24.61
C PHE A 116 0.96 -10.26 -24.34
N TYR A 117 0.38 -11.27 -23.70
CA TYR A 117 -0.99 -11.25 -23.23
C TYR A 117 -1.03 -11.63 -21.75
N ALA A 118 -1.77 -10.84 -20.98
CA ALA A 118 -2.09 -11.16 -19.60
C ALA A 118 -3.58 -10.91 -19.33
N PHE A 119 -4.26 -11.91 -18.76
CA PHE A 119 -5.66 -11.85 -18.39
C PHE A 119 -5.80 -11.72 -16.88
N PHE A 120 -6.62 -10.76 -16.45
CA PHE A 120 -6.81 -10.40 -15.05
C PHE A 120 -8.27 -10.53 -14.64
N ILE A 121 -8.45 -10.93 -13.39
CA ILE A 121 -9.73 -10.83 -12.68
C ILE A 121 -9.49 -9.91 -11.47
N ASP A 122 -10.24 -8.82 -11.42
CA ASP A 122 -9.97 -7.65 -10.59
C ASP A 122 -8.53 -7.15 -10.79
N HIS A 123 -7.68 -7.32 -9.77
CA HIS A 123 -6.27 -6.91 -9.78
C HIS A 123 -5.30 -8.11 -9.86
N ASN A 124 -5.81 -9.34 -9.93
CA ASN A 124 -4.98 -10.54 -9.95
C ASN A 124 -4.71 -10.97 -11.39
N CYS A 125 -3.43 -11.10 -11.74
CA CYS A 125 -3.02 -11.71 -13.00
C CYS A 125 -3.29 -13.22 -12.92
N VAL A 126 -4.30 -13.70 -13.64
CA VAL A 126 -4.68 -15.11 -13.59
C VAL A 126 -3.89 -15.92 -14.61
N PHE A 127 -3.74 -15.38 -15.82
CA PHE A 127 -3.02 -16.02 -16.91
C PHE A 127 -2.06 -15.08 -17.61
N THR A 128 -0.93 -15.65 -18.01
CA THR A 128 -0.02 -15.04 -18.99
C THR A 128 0.22 -16.02 -20.14
N ILE A 129 0.28 -15.53 -21.37
CA ILE A 129 0.75 -16.31 -22.50
C ILE A 129 2.29 -16.23 -22.52
N LYS A 130 2.96 -17.39 -22.43
CA LYS A 130 4.41 -17.56 -22.62
C LYS A 130 5.35 -16.88 -21.61
N ASP A 131 4.87 -16.46 -20.43
CA ASP A 131 5.74 -15.91 -19.38
C ASP A 131 6.27 -17.03 -18.47
N SER A 132 7.49 -17.49 -18.77
CA SER A 132 8.32 -18.45 -18.01
C SER A 132 8.00 -19.95 -18.12
N LYS A 133 9.07 -20.77 -18.19
CA LYS A 133 9.05 -22.24 -18.25
C LYS A 133 8.67 -22.92 -16.93
N THR A 134 8.36 -22.16 -15.87
CA THR A 134 8.24 -22.64 -14.49
C THR A 134 6.84 -22.52 -13.89
N ASN A 135 5.92 -21.80 -14.54
CA ASN A 135 4.56 -21.63 -14.05
C ASN A 135 3.69 -22.85 -14.36
N PRO A 136 2.77 -23.23 -13.46
CA PRO A 136 1.83 -24.32 -13.72
C PRO A 136 0.96 -24.00 -14.94
N VAL A 137 0.78 -25.01 -15.80
CA VAL A 137 -0.14 -24.92 -16.94
C VAL A 137 -1.55 -25.20 -16.44
N LEU A 138 -2.48 -24.29 -16.71
CA LEU A 138 -3.87 -24.40 -16.29
C LEU A 138 -4.81 -24.20 -17.49
N GLU A 139 -5.84 -25.03 -17.56
CA GLU A 139 -6.91 -24.94 -18.56
C GLU A 139 -8.14 -24.27 -17.95
N ALA A 140 -8.73 -23.34 -18.71
CA ALA A 140 -9.83 -22.49 -18.24
C ALA A 140 -10.78 -22.09 -19.37
N GLU A 141 -11.01 -22.98 -20.34
CA GLU A 141 -11.85 -22.71 -21.50
C GLU A 141 -13.28 -22.34 -21.10
N ASP A 142 -13.84 -22.97 -20.07
CA ASP A 142 -15.18 -22.65 -19.53
C ASP A 142 -15.24 -21.20 -19.01
N LEU A 143 -14.19 -20.74 -18.31
CA LEU A 143 -14.08 -19.38 -17.81
C LEU A 143 -13.95 -18.39 -18.96
N LEU A 144 -13.03 -18.63 -19.89
CA LEU A 144 -12.77 -17.68 -20.98
C LEU A 144 -13.89 -17.66 -22.02
N ALA A 145 -14.55 -18.79 -22.29
CA ALA A 145 -15.76 -18.80 -23.10
C ALA A 145 -16.89 -18.00 -22.44
N TRP A 146 -16.98 -17.99 -21.11
CA TRP A 146 -17.88 -17.08 -20.39
C TRP A 146 -17.42 -15.62 -20.51
N ALA A 147 -16.15 -15.33 -20.24
CA ALA A 147 -15.58 -13.98 -20.31
C ALA A 147 -15.75 -13.33 -21.70
N ILE A 148 -15.54 -14.10 -22.77
CA ILE A 148 -15.76 -13.66 -24.16
C ILE A 148 -17.21 -13.25 -24.39
N ARG A 149 -18.18 -14.05 -23.95
CA ARG A 149 -19.60 -13.70 -24.10
C ARG A 149 -19.96 -12.41 -23.35
N GLU A 150 -19.43 -12.24 -22.15
CA GLU A 150 -19.65 -11.02 -21.37
C GLU A 150 -18.95 -9.80 -22.02
N ALA A 151 -17.76 -9.99 -22.60
CA ALA A 151 -17.04 -8.95 -23.34
C ALA A 151 -17.78 -8.52 -24.61
N GLU A 152 -18.25 -9.47 -25.41
CA GLU A 152 -19.06 -9.20 -26.60
C GLU A 152 -20.33 -8.41 -26.23
N ALA A 153 -21.00 -8.80 -25.14
CA ALA A 153 -22.16 -8.08 -24.62
C ALA A 153 -21.79 -6.67 -24.14
N PHE A 154 -20.68 -6.52 -23.41
CA PHE A 154 -20.20 -5.23 -22.91
C PHE A 154 -19.86 -4.27 -24.05
N VAL A 155 -19.06 -4.71 -25.03
CA VAL A 155 -18.68 -3.90 -26.20
C VAL A 155 -19.94 -3.53 -27.00
N SER A 156 -20.92 -4.41 -27.12
CA SER A 156 -22.21 -4.09 -27.75
C SER A 156 -22.96 -2.95 -27.02
N GLU A 157 -22.91 -2.89 -25.69
CA GLU A 157 -23.51 -1.80 -24.91
C GLU A 157 -22.73 -0.49 -25.04
N VAL A 158 -21.39 -0.55 -25.20
CA VAL A 158 -20.57 0.64 -25.52
C VAL A 158 -20.92 1.16 -26.92
N LEU A 159 -20.97 0.29 -27.92
CA LEU A 159 -21.34 0.62 -29.31
C LEU A 159 -22.72 1.29 -29.40
N LYS A 160 -23.68 0.86 -28.57
CA LYS A 160 -25.04 1.43 -28.52
C LYS A 160 -25.14 2.70 -27.67
N GLY A 161 -24.08 3.10 -26.96
CA GLY A 161 -24.11 4.21 -26.01
C GLY A 161 -24.97 3.94 -24.77
N THR A 162 -25.22 2.66 -24.43
CA THR A 162 -26.09 2.25 -23.33
C THR A 162 -25.34 1.66 -22.13
N CYS A 163 -24.02 1.48 -22.23
CA CYS A 163 -23.15 0.90 -21.19
C CYS A 163 -23.33 1.58 -19.81
N GLU A 164 -23.32 2.92 -19.76
CA GLU A 164 -23.46 3.66 -18.52
C GLU A 164 -24.78 3.33 -17.79
N LYS A 165 -25.91 3.39 -18.50
CA LYS A 165 -27.24 3.09 -17.98
C LYS A 165 -27.42 1.60 -17.63
N ASN A 166 -26.94 0.72 -18.49
CA ASN A 166 -27.27 -0.70 -18.41
C ASN A 166 -26.31 -1.50 -17.54
N ILE A 167 -25.08 -1.02 -17.36
CA ILE A 167 -24.01 -1.69 -16.63
C ILE A 167 -23.52 -0.81 -15.49
N LEU A 168 -22.86 0.32 -15.78
CA LEU A 168 -22.09 1.08 -14.78
C LEU A 168 -22.94 1.60 -13.62
N ASN A 169 -24.11 2.18 -13.92
CA ASN A 169 -25.05 2.69 -12.92
C ASN A 169 -25.66 1.59 -12.03
N LYS A 170 -25.59 0.32 -12.46
CA LYS A 170 -26.10 -0.82 -11.71
C LYS A 170 -25.06 -1.50 -10.83
N ILE A 171 -23.78 -1.13 -10.94
CA ILE A 171 -22.73 -1.67 -10.08
C ILE A 171 -23.01 -1.22 -8.64
N PRO A 172 -23.20 -2.13 -7.67
CA PRO A 172 -23.39 -1.78 -6.27
C PRO A 172 -22.20 -1.00 -5.70
N TYR A 173 -22.45 -0.09 -4.75
CA TYR A 173 -21.40 0.77 -4.21
C TYR A 173 -20.23 0.00 -3.58
N ILE A 174 -20.48 -1.21 -3.06
CA ILE A 174 -19.45 -2.08 -2.46
C ILE A 174 -18.38 -2.53 -3.45
N TYR A 175 -18.63 -2.42 -4.76
CA TYR A 175 -17.68 -2.77 -5.82
C TYR A 175 -17.07 -1.55 -6.51
N ARG A 176 -17.45 -0.32 -6.12
CA ARG A 176 -16.99 0.88 -6.81
C ARG A 176 -15.68 1.40 -6.20
N LYS A 177 -14.91 2.11 -7.04
CA LYS A 177 -13.74 2.89 -6.61
C LYS A 177 -14.13 4.34 -6.40
N GLY A 178 -13.60 4.97 -5.36
CA GLY A 178 -13.88 6.37 -5.08
C GLY A 178 -12.96 6.93 -4.01
N LYS A 179 -13.34 8.08 -3.49
CA LYS A 179 -12.69 8.70 -2.34
C LYS A 179 -13.70 9.45 -1.49
N ILE A 180 -13.50 9.45 -0.18
CA ILE A 180 -14.32 10.20 0.76
C ILE A 180 -13.43 11.12 1.59
N LYS A 181 -13.89 12.34 1.92
CA LYS A 181 -13.16 13.17 2.87
C LYS A 181 -13.19 12.52 4.25
N ARG A 182 -12.06 12.52 4.95
CA ARG A 182 -11.97 11.87 6.26
C ARG A 182 -12.98 12.42 7.28
N LYS A 183 -13.24 13.74 7.27
CA LYS A 183 -14.29 14.34 8.10
C LYS A 183 -15.69 13.82 7.78
N ASP A 184 -16.00 13.58 6.50
CA ASP A 184 -17.30 13.04 6.07
C ASP A 184 -17.47 11.60 6.54
N LEU A 185 -16.40 10.81 6.54
CA LEU A 185 -16.38 9.49 7.15
C LEU A 185 -16.59 9.57 8.67
N TRP A 186 -15.92 10.49 9.36
CA TRP A 186 -16.04 10.66 10.82
C TRP A 186 -17.43 11.10 11.27
N GLU A 187 -18.14 11.87 10.45
CA GLU A 187 -19.54 12.23 10.70
C GLU A 187 -20.45 11.00 10.70
N VAL A 188 -20.23 10.07 9.76
CA VAL A 188 -21.03 8.83 9.66
C VAL A 188 -20.59 7.79 10.66
N CYS A 189 -19.28 7.68 10.92
CA CYS A 189 -18.66 6.72 11.82
C CYS A 189 -17.80 7.44 12.88
N PRO A 190 -18.39 8.00 13.95
CA PRO A 190 -17.63 8.71 14.98
C PRO A 190 -16.59 7.84 15.71
N LYS A 191 -16.77 6.51 15.72
CA LYS A 191 -15.80 5.57 16.28
C LYS A 191 -14.47 5.61 15.51
N SER A 192 -14.49 5.70 14.18
CA SER A 192 -13.25 5.76 13.39
C SER A 192 -12.43 7.01 13.69
N LYS A 193 -13.07 8.13 14.03
CA LYS A 193 -12.37 9.34 14.53
C LYS A 193 -11.68 9.08 15.86
N LYS A 194 -12.37 8.43 16.80
CA LYS A 194 -11.80 8.10 18.13
C LYS A 194 -10.61 7.18 17.99
N ASP A 195 -10.73 6.15 17.15
CA ASP A 195 -9.66 5.17 16.91
C ASP A 195 -8.46 5.84 16.22
N PHE A 196 -8.69 6.71 15.23
CA PHE A 196 -7.65 7.48 14.56
C PHE A 196 -6.81 8.35 15.52
N PHE A 197 -7.45 9.03 16.48
CA PHE A 197 -6.74 9.90 17.42
C PHE A 197 -6.15 9.17 18.63
N LYS A 198 -6.39 7.86 18.79
CA LYS A 198 -5.89 7.07 19.92
C LYS A 198 -4.36 7.15 20.12
N PRO A 199 -3.51 7.07 19.06
CA PRO A 199 -2.05 7.16 19.22
C PRO A 199 -1.52 8.60 19.33
N TYR A 200 -2.35 9.63 19.15
CA TYR A 200 -1.89 11.03 19.14
C TYR A 200 -1.98 11.69 20.52
N ASP A 201 -0.90 12.37 20.95
CA ASP A 201 -0.96 13.35 22.04
C ASP A 201 -1.39 14.72 21.50
N LYS A 202 -2.48 15.27 22.04
CA LYS A 202 -3.01 16.59 21.66
C LYS A 202 -2.01 17.73 21.87
N ARG A 203 -1.12 17.63 22.86
CA ARG A 203 -0.09 18.63 23.14
C ARG A 203 0.95 18.63 22.03
N GLU A 204 1.33 17.45 21.55
CA GLU A 204 2.31 17.28 20.49
C GLU A 204 1.74 17.72 19.13
N ILE A 205 0.46 17.47 18.84
CA ILE A 205 -0.22 18.07 17.67
C ILE A 205 -0.16 19.60 17.73
N LYS A 206 -0.45 20.21 18.89
CA LYS A 206 -0.46 21.67 19.03
C LYS A 206 0.94 22.26 18.83
N LYS A 207 1.98 21.62 19.36
CA LYS A 207 3.38 22.01 19.13
C LYS A 207 3.72 21.90 17.65
N PHE A 208 3.33 20.80 17.00
CA PHE A 208 3.62 20.55 15.60
C PHE A 208 3.03 21.64 14.70
N PHE A 209 1.74 21.98 14.87
CA PHE A 209 1.11 23.07 14.13
C PHE A 209 1.77 24.43 14.36
N ARG A 210 2.38 24.65 15.53
CA ARG A 210 3.10 25.90 15.82
C ARG A 210 4.47 25.94 15.15
N TYR A 211 5.18 24.82 15.11
CA TYR A 211 6.56 24.76 14.61
C TYR A 211 6.63 24.57 13.09
N PHE A 212 5.65 23.89 12.49
CA PHE A 212 5.74 23.39 11.10
C PHE A 212 4.61 23.89 10.20
N SER A 213 4.03 25.07 10.47
CA SER A 213 3.01 25.66 9.59
C SER A 213 3.54 26.22 8.26
N SER A 214 4.82 26.04 7.96
CA SER A 214 5.52 26.50 6.74
C SER A 214 6.58 25.48 6.34
N GLU A 215 6.86 25.35 5.04
CA GLU A 215 7.85 24.41 4.50
C GLU A 215 9.32 24.79 4.77
N THR A 216 9.58 25.91 5.45
CA THR A 216 10.94 26.30 5.84
C THR A 216 11.42 25.53 7.06
N PRO A 217 12.71 25.14 7.15
CA PRO A 217 13.26 24.54 8.34
C PRO A 217 12.99 25.43 9.56
N GLY A 218 12.51 24.81 10.64
CA GLY A 218 12.04 25.55 11.80
C GLY A 218 13.13 26.33 12.56
N ASN A 219 14.40 25.95 12.38
CA ASN A 219 15.57 26.57 13.02
C ASN A 219 16.60 26.99 11.95
N ALA A 220 17.60 27.77 12.36
CA ALA A 220 18.70 28.17 11.49
C ALA A 220 19.48 26.94 10.98
N MET A 221 19.86 26.98 9.70
CA MET A 221 20.66 25.92 9.06
C MET A 221 21.99 25.73 9.79
N LEU A 222 22.45 24.48 9.85
CA LEU A 222 23.78 24.14 10.33
C LEU A 222 24.82 24.51 9.27
N THR A 223 25.96 25.08 9.66
CA THR A 223 27.05 25.39 8.73
C THR A 223 27.82 24.15 8.31
N GLU A 224 27.87 23.15 9.18
CA GLU A 224 28.56 21.87 8.98
C GLU A 224 27.69 20.73 9.48
N MET A 225 27.86 19.55 8.88
CA MET A 225 27.24 18.30 9.31
C MET A 225 28.33 17.26 9.55
N THR A 226 28.27 16.57 10.67
CA THR A 226 29.19 15.49 11.02
C THR A 226 28.41 14.23 11.36
N THR A 227 29.11 13.10 11.32
CA THR A 227 28.58 11.81 11.79
C THR A 227 28.05 11.89 13.22
N ARG A 228 28.72 12.66 14.11
CA ARG A 228 28.27 12.90 15.48
C ARG A 228 26.92 13.60 15.53
N ILE A 229 26.78 14.71 14.81
CA ILE A 229 25.53 15.49 14.78
C ILE A 229 24.36 14.60 14.31
N TYR A 230 24.59 13.75 13.30
CA TYR A 230 23.60 12.79 12.84
C TYR A 230 23.16 11.81 13.93
N TYR A 231 24.10 11.14 14.61
CA TYR A 231 23.76 10.19 15.68
C TYR A 231 23.10 10.87 16.88
N GLU A 232 23.55 12.06 17.27
CA GLU A 232 22.92 12.84 18.34
C GLU A 232 21.47 13.23 18.01
N ALA A 233 21.20 13.64 16.77
CA ALA A 233 19.84 13.90 16.30
C ALA A 233 18.97 12.63 16.36
N CYS A 234 19.51 11.47 15.98
CA CYS A 234 18.80 10.18 16.12
C CYS A 234 18.49 9.87 17.59
N ALA A 235 19.43 10.08 18.50
CA ALA A 235 19.23 9.86 19.93
C ALA A 235 18.17 10.78 20.54
N VAL A 236 18.04 12.02 20.06
CA VAL A 236 16.94 12.92 20.43
C VAL A 236 15.59 12.30 20.09
N ILE A 237 15.46 11.72 18.89
CA ILE A 237 14.23 11.05 18.46
C ILE A 237 13.94 9.82 19.33
N TYR A 238 14.92 8.92 19.50
CA TYR A 238 14.73 7.70 20.27
C TYR A 238 14.34 7.99 21.72
N LYS A 239 14.97 9.00 22.33
CA LYS A 239 14.61 9.47 23.68
C LYS A 239 13.19 10.02 23.74
N ALA A 240 12.77 10.81 22.75
CA ALA A 240 11.43 11.40 22.72
C ALA A 240 10.33 10.35 22.54
N LEU A 241 10.64 9.25 21.84
CA LEU A 241 9.74 8.12 21.61
C LEU A 241 9.85 7.01 22.67
N ASP A 242 10.66 7.21 23.71
CA ASP A 242 10.95 6.21 24.76
C ASP A 242 11.41 4.86 24.18
N MET A 243 12.19 4.91 23.10
CA MET A 243 12.71 3.72 22.43
C MET A 243 14.03 3.29 23.06
N GLN A 244 14.03 2.08 23.62
CA GLN A 244 15.23 1.46 24.18
C GLN A 244 15.31 0.00 23.72
N ARG A 245 16.54 -0.45 23.45
CA ARG A 245 16.84 -1.87 23.26
C ARG A 245 18.06 -2.23 24.08
N GLU A 246 17.87 -3.14 25.02
CA GLU A 246 18.95 -3.68 25.86
C GLU A 246 19.92 -4.53 25.03
N THR A 247 19.42 -5.24 24.01
CA THR A 247 20.23 -6.02 23.08
C THR A 247 20.27 -5.34 21.72
N PRO A 248 21.43 -4.83 21.27
CA PRO A 248 21.54 -4.20 19.96
C PRO A 248 21.24 -5.19 18.83
N ALA A 249 20.46 -4.78 17.82
CA ALA A 249 20.28 -5.58 16.61
C ALA A 249 21.60 -5.78 15.86
N TYR A 250 22.48 -4.77 15.93
CA TYR A 250 23.86 -4.82 15.46
C TYR A 250 24.76 -4.62 16.68
N ASN A 251 25.57 -5.62 17.04
CA ASN A 251 26.53 -5.58 18.16
C ASN A 251 27.64 -4.53 17.91
N TYR A 252 27.31 -3.25 18.03
CA TYR A 252 28.26 -2.15 18.04
C TYR A 252 28.56 -1.76 19.48
N VAL A 253 29.86 -1.66 19.80
CA VAL A 253 30.34 -1.23 21.11
C VAL A 253 31.21 0.00 20.87
N GLU A 254 30.84 1.10 21.53
CA GLU A 254 31.58 2.35 21.43
C GLU A 254 32.84 2.32 22.31
N THR A 255 33.86 3.08 21.88
CA THR A 255 35.10 3.27 22.63
C THR A 255 34.86 3.97 23.98
N ASP A 256 35.66 3.62 24.99
CA ASP A 256 35.55 4.23 26.32
C ASP A 256 35.73 5.75 26.27
N ALA A 257 36.67 6.24 25.46
CA ALA A 257 36.93 7.66 25.28
C ALA A 257 35.71 8.42 24.73
N GLU A 258 34.99 7.83 23.77
CA GLU A 258 33.78 8.43 23.21
C GLU A 258 32.60 8.32 24.20
N ARG A 259 32.51 7.23 24.98
CA ARG A 259 31.51 7.09 26.06
C ARG A 259 31.71 8.12 27.17
N GLU A 260 32.94 8.41 27.55
CA GLU A 260 33.28 9.43 28.54
C GLU A 260 32.79 10.82 28.12
N ARG A 261 32.80 11.16 26.81
CA ARG A 261 32.27 12.44 26.31
C ARG A 261 30.79 12.64 26.63
N TYR A 262 30.03 11.55 26.70
CA TYR A 262 28.62 11.59 27.08
C TYR A 262 28.42 11.35 28.59
N GLY A 263 29.45 11.53 29.42
CA GLY A 263 29.36 11.41 30.88
C GLY A 263 29.19 9.97 31.37
N GLY A 264 29.66 8.98 30.61
CA GLY A 264 29.59 7.57 31.03
C GLY A 264 28.18 6.96 30.92
N VAL A 265 27.34 7.49 30.02
CA VAL A 265 25.98 6.96 29.78
C VAL A 265 26.00 5.48 29.38
N HIS A 266 24.88 4.81 29.69
CA HIS A 266 24.68 3.40 29.40
C HIS A 266 24.80 3.07 27.90
N GLN A 267 24.26 3.94 27.01
CA GLN A 267 24.38 3.80 25.56
C GLN A 267 24.67 5.17 24.93
N THR A 268 25.72 5.27 24.13
CA THR A 268 26.02 6.47 23.34
C THR A 268 25.01 6.63 22.19
N PRO A 269 24.89 7.82 21.57
CA PRO A 269 23.98 8.04 20.43
C PRO A 269 24.19 7.04 19.27
N LYS A 270 25.45 6.70 18.98
CA LYS A 270 25.81 5.72 17.95
C LYS A 270 25.39 4.30 18.34
N GLU A 271 25.56 3.92 19.60
CA GLU A 271 25.09 2.63 20.10
C GLU A 271 23.56 2.50 20.02
N GLN A 272 22.83 3.57 20.35
CA GLN A 272 21.37 3.60 20.20
C GLN A 272 20.94 3.44 18.74
N TYR A 273 21.64 4.11 17.81
CA TYR A 273 21.41 3.94 16.38
C TYR A 273 21.57 2.47 15.96
N TYR A 274 22.68 1.80 16.29
CA TYR A 274 22.88 0.38 15.92
C TYR A 274 21.99 -0.61 16.69
N ALA A 275 21.38 -0.17 17.80
CA ALA A 275 20.40 -0.98 18.50
C ALA A 275 19.02 -0.95 17.83
N LEU A 276 18.61 0.21 17.29
CA LEU A 276 17.23 0.47 16.82
C LEU A 276 17.11 0.51 15.29
N ALA A 277 18.12 1.01 14.58
CA ALA A 277 18.18 1.10 13.13
C ALA A 277 18.58 -0.25 12.49
N GLU A 278 18.47 -0.31 11.16
CA GLU A 278 18.66 -1.54 10.39
C GLU A 278 20.11 -1.83 9.97
N GLY A 279 21.07 -0.96 10.28
CA GLY A 279 22.50 -1.22 10.04
C GLY A 279 22.97 -1.35 8.58
N ARG A 280 22.06 -1.30 7.59
CA ARG A 280 22.35 -1.20 6.15
C ARG A 280 22.73 0.24 5.78
N ASP A 281 23.79 0.70 6.43
CA ASP A 281 24.20 2.10 6.53
C ASP A 281 25.31 2.52 5.54
N ASP A 282 25.58 1.74 4.51
CA ASP A 282 26.63 1.93 3.50
C ASP A 282 28.01 2.34 4.06
N GLY A 283 28.36 1.84 5.24
CA GLY A 283 29.66 2.09 5.87
C GLY A 283 29.72 3.33 6.77
N LEU A 284 28.58 3.99 7.04
CA LEU A 284 28.47 5.13 7.95
C LEU A 284 29.15 4.87 9.31
N LYS A 285 29.11 3.62 9.81
CA LYS A 285 29.80 3.21 11.04
C LYS A 285 31.29 3.56 11.10
N ASN A 286 31.95 3.65 9.94
CA ASN A 286 33.40 3.87 9.82
C ASN A 286 33.76 5.33 9.56
N VAL A 287 32.79 6.20 9.29
CA VAL A 287 33.05 7.63 9.06
C VAL A 287 33.49 8.27 10.39
N PRO A 288 34.57 9.07 10.41
CA PRO A 288 34.99 9.75 11.63
C PRO A 288 33.87 10.62 12.23
N MET A 289 33.76 10.63 13.56
CA MET A 289 32.66 11.30 14.27
C MET A 289 32.63 12.82 14.05
N ASP A 290 33.80 13.45 13.97
CA ASP A 290 34.00 14.90 14.01
C ASP A 290 34.61 15.46 12.71
N ASP A 291 34.57 14.72 11.59
CA ASP A 291 35.10 15.15 10.30
C ASP A 291 33.96 15.50 9.31
N PRO A 292 33.65 16.80 9.13
CA PRO A 292 32.55 17.21 8.24
C PRO A 292 32.85 16.92 6.76
N ALA A 293 34.12 16.96 6.33
CA ALA A 293 34.50 16.69 4.95
C ALA A 293 34.36 15.20 4.62
N ALA A 294 34.74 14.31 5.55
CA ALA A 294 34.56 12.88 5.41
C ALA A 294 33.06 12.50 5.38
N PHE A 295 32.25 13.11 6.24
CA PHE A 295 30.80 12.90 6.24
C PHE A 295 30.18 13.36 4.91
N GLU A 296 30.50 14.58 4.48
CA GLU A 296 29.99 15.13 3.23
C GLU A 296 30.40 14.28 2.01
N ALA A 297 31.65 13.83 1.92
CA ALA A 297 32.09 12.92 0.87
C ALA A 297 31.29 11.59 0.91
N TRP A 298 31.11 11.02 2.10
CA TRP A 298 30.35 9.79 2.27
C TRP A 298 28.87 9.94 1.84
N THR A 299 28.21 11.07 2.13
CA THR A 299 26.83 11.34 1.66
C THR A 299 26.70 11.41 0.14
N ARG A 300 27.79 11.69 -0.58
CA ARG A 300 27.85 11.67 -2.05
C ARG A 300 28.23 10.30 -2.62
N TYR A 301 28.29 9.27 -1.79
CA TYR A 301 28.77 7.94 -2.17
C TYR A 301 30.25 7.92 -2.59
N GLU A 302 31.05 8.83 -2.01
CA GLU A 302 32.48 9.01 -2.27
C GLU A 302 33.34 8.69 -1.03
N GLY A 303 34.66 8.67 -1.23
CA GLY A 303 35.64 8.56 -0.15
C GLY A 303 35.89 7.13 0.35
N PRO A 304 36.83 6.96 1.30
CA PRO A 304 37.31 5.64 1.73
C PRO A 304 36.34 4.90 2.66
N TYR A 305 35.35 5.59 3.21
CA TYR A 305 34.40 5.04 4.20
C TYR A 305 33.11 4.52 3.56
N TYR A 306 32.80 4.93 2.33
CA TYR A 306 31.61 4.46 1.63
C TYR A 306 31.78 3.00 1.19
N LYS A 307 30.82 2.16 1.59
CA LYS A 307 30.76 0.76 1.18
C LYS A 307 29.31 0.32 1.09
N PHE A 308 28.80 0.23 -0.13
CA PHE A 308 27.46 -0.25 -0.42
C PHE A 308 27.15 -1.55 0.34
N ASN A 309 26.10 -1.53 1.17
CA ASN A 309 25.61 -2.66 1.93
C ASN A 309 24.08 -2.76 1.96
N GLY A 310 23.38 -1.94 1.16
CA GLY A 310 21.92 -1.99 1.01
C GLY A 310 21.25 -0.63 0.92
N SER A 311 21.95 0.48 1.15
CA SER A 311 21.48 1.87 0.97
C SER A 311 20.27 2.30 1.78
N HIS A 312 20.20 1.89 3.05
CA HIS A 312 19.21 2.37 4.02
C HIS A 312 19.83 3.13 5.22
N PRO A 313 20.87 3.99 5.05
CA PRO A 313 21.54 4.66 6.19
C PRO A 313 20.66 5.63 6.96
N TRP A 314 19.55 6.04 6.36
CA TRP A 314 18.66 7.04 6.91
C TRP A 314 17.47 6.42 7.63
N GLU A 315 17.26 5.10 7.54
CA GLU A 315 16.15 4.37 8.16
C GLU A 315 16.40 4.16 9.67
N ILE A 316 16.03 5.16 10.47
CA ILE A 316 16.25 5.18 11.92
C ILE A 316 15.22 4.34 12.68
N ILE A 317 14.01 4.17 12.14
CA ILE A 317 13.04 3.21 12.67
C ILE A 317 12.55 2.32 11.53
N PRO A 318 13.10 1.09 11.40
CA PRO A 318 12.78 0.22 10.30
C PRO A 318 11.38 -0.37 10.43
N SER A 319 10.82 -0.73 9.28
CA SER A 319 9.57 -1.46 9.15
C SER A 319 9.64 -2.40 7.95
N PHE A 320 8.57 -3.15 7.70
CA PHE A 320 8.49 -4.05 6.54
C PHE A 320 8.22 -3.31 5.21
N SER A 321 8.06 -1.98 5.25
CA SER A 321 7.81 -1.10 4.11
C SER A 321 8.42 0.27 4.37
N THR A 322 9.04 0.87 3.36
CA THR A 322 9.59 2.24 3.43
C THR A 322 8.53 3.27 3.80
N SER A 323 7.26 3.06 3.42
CA SER A 323 6.15 3.95 3.79
C SER A 323 5.79 3.89 5.28
N PHE A 324 6.17 2.83 5.99
CA PHE A 324 5.91 2.65 7.42
C PHE A 324 7.15 2.84 8.29
N SER A 325 8.30 3.07 7.66
CA SER A 325 9.54 3.40 8.33
C SER A 325 9.63 4.89 8.67
N MET A 326 10.53 5.23 9.58
CA MET A 326 10.93 6.62 9.82
C MET A 326 12.34 6.81 9.27
N HIS A 327 12.53 7.87 8.49
CA HIS A 327 13.84 8.21 7.95
C HIS A 327 14.28 9.62 8.35
N LEU A 328 15.55 9.78 8.69
CA LEU A 328 16.18 11.05 8.99
C LEU A 328 17.29 11.32 7.96
N TYR A 329 17.04 12.24 7.04
CA TYR A 329 17.96 12.60 5.96
C TYR A 329 18.74 13.85 6.36
N PRO A 330 20.07 13.82 6.45
CA PRO A 330 20.88 15.03 6.50
C PRO A 330 20.97 15.59 5.08
N GLU A 331 20.39 16.77 4.87
CA GLU A 331 20.30 17.40 3.56
C GLU A 331 21.03 18.72 3.50
N LYS A 332 21.55 19.03 2.31
CA LYS A 332 22.26 20.28 2.02
C LYS A 332 21.36 21.19 1.20
N SER A 333 21.09 22.38 1.72
CA SER A 333 20.35 23.43 1.02
C SER A 333 21.15 24.03 -0.12
N GLU A 334 20.47 24.75 -1.03
CA GLU A 334 21.12 25.51 -2.11
C GLU A 334 22.12 26.56 -1.60
N SER A 335 21.87 27.12 -0.41
CA SER A 335 22.77 28.06 0.28
C SER A 335 23.94 27.40 1.01
N ASN A 336 24.17 26.10 0.79
CA ASN A 336 25.24 25.30 1.40
C ASN A 336 25.14 25.10 2.93
N GLY A 337 23.98 25.41 3.53
CA GLY A 337 23.66 25.06 4.92
C GLY A 337 22.96 23.70 5.01
N TRP A 338 23.09 23.02 6.14
CA TRP A 338 22.54 21.69 6.40
C TRP A 338 21.26 21.72 7.23
N TYR A 339 20.35 20.79 6.96
CA TYR A 339 19.14 20.51 7.73
C TYR A 339 18.84 19.01 7.77
N PHE A 340 17.85 18.64 8.58
CA PHE A 340 17.29 17.30 8.62
C PHE A 340 15.94 17.24 7.91
N GLY A 341 15.82 16.41 6.88
CA GLY A 341 14.55 15.94 6.35
C GLY A 341 14.03 14.76 7.14
N LEU A 342 12.86 14.87 7.76
CA LEU A 342 12.23 13.79 8.50
C LEU A 342 11.07 13.20 7.70
N ALA A 343 11.17 11.92 7.31
CA ALA A 343 10.12 11.18 6.63
C ALA A 343 9.44 10.18 7.57
N GLY A 344 8.11 10.03 7.42
CA GLY A 344 7.28 9.16 8.26
C GLY A 344 5.82 9.62 8.30
N ASN A 345 5.27 10.05 7.16
CA ASN A 345 3.97 10.72 7.03
C ASN A 345 2.77 9.77 6.86
N SER A 346 2.98 8.45 6.86
CA SER A 346 1.88 7.48 6.84
C SER A 346 0.99 7.60 8.09
N ASP A 347 -0.26 7.18 7.99
CA ASP A 347 -1.25 7.26 9.07
C ASP A 347 -0.81 6.54 10.36
N ILE A 348 -0.09 5.42 10.23
CA ILE A 348 0.47 4.64 11.35
C ILE A 348 1.69 5.35 11.95
N ARG A 349 2.56 5.95 11.13
CA ARG A 349 3.84 6.52 11.60
C ARG A 349 3.74 7.99 12.03
N ALA A 350 2.80 8.74 11.47
CA ALA A 350 2.61 10.16 11.72
C ALA A 350 2.53 10.57 13.20
N PRO A 351 1.89 9.80 14.12
CA PRO A 351 1.90 10.13 15.55
C PRO A 351 3.32 10.24 16.13
N GLU A 352 4.21 9.31 15.79
CA GLU A 352 5.60 9.29 16.27
C GLU A 352 6.44 10.34 15.54
N THR A 353 6.22 10.53 14.23
CA THR A 353 6.89 11.58 13.43
C THR A 353 6.63 12.97 14.01
N ILE A 354 5.42 13.25 14.49
CA ILE A 354 5.08 14.51 15.15
C ILE A 354 5.94 14.72 16.41
N VAL A 355 6.06 13.69 17.26
CA VAL A 355 6.85 13.74 18.49
C VAL A 355 8.33 13.94 18.16
N ALA A 356 8.85 13.18 17.20
CA ALA A 356 10.22 13.26 16.72
C ALA A 356 10.56 14.65 16.17
N ALA A 357 9.70 15.21 15.32
CA ALA A 357 9.87 16.53 14.74
C ALA A 357 9.91 17.63 15.80
N ASN A 358 8.97 17.58 16.76
CA ASN A 358 8.93 18.53 17.88
C ASN A 358 10.20 18.43 18.73
N ALA A 359 10.68 17.21 19.01
CA ALA A 359 11.90 16.99 19.81
C ALA A 359 13.16 17.53 19.10
N LEU A 360 13.30 17.29 17.79
CA LEU A 360 14.40 17.85 17.01
C LEU A 360 14.37 19.38 17.01
N TYR A 361 13.19 19.97 16.79
CA TYR A 361 13.01 21.41 16.82
C TYR A 361 13.38 22.00 18.19
N GLU A 362 12.88 21.40 19.28
CA GLU A 362 13.14 21.83 20.66
C GLU A 362 14.61 21.63 21.07
N ALA A 363 15.32 20.68 20.46
CA ALA A 363 16.77 20.49 20.59
C ALA A 363 17.60 21.48 19.76
N GLY A 364 16.96 22.34 18.95
CA GLY A 364 17.64 23.37 18.14
C GLY A 364 18.08 22.91 16.75
N TYR A 365 17.71 21.70 16.33
CA TYR A 365 18.05 21.22 14.99
C TYR A 365 17.16 21.87 13.91
N PRO A 366 17.71 22.28 12.76
CA PRO A 366 16.92 22.64 11.59
C PRO A 366 16.29 21.39 10.99
N VAL A 367 14.96 21.30 11.04
CA VAL A 367 14.22 20.14 10.56
C VAL A 367 13.08 20.57 9.63
N VAL A 368 12.91 19.81 8.55
CA VAL A 368 11.79 19.86 7.61
C VAL A 368 11.11 18.50 7.67
N VAL A 369 9.78 18.48 7.78
CA VAL A 369 9.01 17.23 7.83
C VAL A 369 8.38 16.97 6.47
N TYR A 370 8.67 15.82 5.86
CA TYR A 370 8.10 15.45 4.57
C TYR A 370 6.63 15.08 4.71
N GLY A 371 5.81 15.58 3.79
CA GLY A 371 4.36 15.41 3.86
C GLY A 371 3.71 16.15 5.04
N THR A 372 4.28 17.27 5.51
CA THR A 372 3.70 18.08 6.59
C THR A 372 2.23 18.41 6.32
N ASP A 373 1.91 18.89 5.12
CA ASP A 373 0.53 19.21 4.71
C ASP A 373 -0.38 17.98 4.73
N GLU A 374 0.13 16.80 4.40
CA GLU A 374 -0.64 15.56 4.45
C GLU A 374 -0.95 15.15 5.90
N ILE A 375 0.01 15.28 6.81
CA ILE A 375 -0.19 15.04 8.24
C ILE A 375 -1.22 16.01 8.80
N ILE A 376 -1.09 17.31 8.49
CA ILE A 376 -2.04 18.36 8.90
C ILE A 376 -3.43 18.03 8.37
N ALA A 377 -3.55 17.77 7.06
CA ALA A 377 -4.83 17.47 6.43
C ALA A 377 -5.50 16.23 7.04
N ARG A 378 -4.72 15.21 7.41
CA ARG A 378 -5.22 14.00 8.08
C ARG A 378 -5.76 14.30 9.48
N ILE A 379 -5.07 15.14 10.25
CA ILE A 379 -5.52 15.58 11.58
C ILE A 379 -6.78 16.44 11.48
N GLU A 380 -6.84 17.35 10.50
CA GLU A 380 -8.00 18.21 10.27
C GLU A 380 -9.18 17.46 9.62
N GLY A 381 -8.93 16.28 9.07
CA GLY A 381 -9.91 15.47 8.34
C GLY A 381 -10.25 16.05 6.96
N THR A 382 -9.38 16.89 6.40
CA THR A 382 -9.54 17.52 5.08
C THR A 382 -8.95 16.67 3.96
N ASP A 383 -8.15 15.65 4.30
CA ASP A 383 -7.64 14.63 3.37
C ASP A 383 -8.74 13.70 2.85
N TYR A 384 -8.37 12.93 1.83
CA TYR A 384 -9.24 11.93 1.21
C TYR A 384 -8.77 10.52 1.54
N ILE A 385 -9.71 9.67 1.96
CA ILE A 385 -9.51 8.25 2.13
C ILE A 385 -10.01 7.56 0.84
N PRO A 386 -9.16 6.82 0.12
CA PRO A 386 -9.58 5.97 -0.98
C PRO A 386 -10.61 4.93 -0.55
N VAL A 387 -11.65 4.79 -1.34
CA VAL A 387 -12.65 3.73 -1.22
C VAL A 387 -12.38 2.71 -2.32
N VAL A 388 -12.20 1.45 -1.93
CA VAL A 388 -11.88 0.35 -2.85
C VAL A 388 -12.95 -0.75 -2.81
N PRO A 389 -13.11 -1.53 -3.90
CA PRO A 389 -14.06 -2.64 -3.96
C PRO A 389 -13.84 -3.63 -2.82
N ILE A 390 -14.91 -4.27 -2.33
CA ILE A 390 -14.85 -5.32 -1.30
C ILE A 390 -13.95 -6.51 -1.70
N THR A 391 -13.68 -6.65 -3.00
CA THR A 391 -12.82 -7.67 -3.58
C THR A 391 -11.32 -7.31 -3.54
N GLU A 392 -10.96 -6.12 -3.05
CA GLU A 392 -9.58 -5.65 -2.86
C GLU A 392 -9.19 -5.62 -1.36
N TYR A 393 -7.97 -6.11 -1.07
CA TYR A 393 -7.40 -6.08 0.28
C TYR A 393 -6.96 -4.67 0.69
N THR A 394 -7.23 -4.31 1.94
CA THR A 394 -6.89 -3.01 2.53
C THR A 394 -5.68 -3.07 3.50
N PHE A 395 -5.16 -4.26 3.81
CA PHE A 395 -4.15 -4.50 4.86
C PHE A 395 -2.90 -3.61 4.82
N PHE A 396 -2.48 -3.15 3.64
CA PHE A 396 -1.27 -2.33 3.45
C PHE A 396 -1.54 -0.96 2.85
N ARG A 397 -2.81 -0.53 2.83
CA ARG A 397 -3.23 0.70 2.15
C ARG A 397 -4.04 1.55 3.10
N GLU A 398 -3.84 2.86 3.04
CA GLU A 398 -4.68 3.86 3.73
C GLU A 398 -6.07 3.97 3.07
N CYS A 399 -6.74 2.84 2.79
CA CYS A 399 -8.03 2.79 2.09
C CYS A 399 -9.07 1.96 2.86
N ILE A 400 -10.34 2.09 2.47
CA ILE A 400 -11.45 1.39 3.12
C ILE A 400 -12.32 0.64 2.10
N ASN A 401 -12.85 -0.50 2.51
CA ASN A 401 -14.03 -1.09 1.88
C ASN A 401 -15.29 -0.51 2.54
N LEU A 402 -16.39 -0.44 1.81
CA LEU A 402 -17.69 -0.09 2.40
C LEU A 402 -18.50 -1.38 2.63
N PRO A 403 -18.91 -1.69 3.87
CA PRO A 403 -19.74 -2.85 4.12
C PRO A 403 -21.17 -2.63 3.59
N GLU A 404 -21.96 -3.69 3.59
CA GLU A 404 -23.41 -3.55 3.43
C GLU A 404 -24.09 -2.90 4.64
N GLY A 405 -25.33 -2.49 4.46
CA GLY A 405 -26.17 -1.90 5.50
C GLY A 405 -26.06 -0.38 5.60
N ASP A 406 -26.77 0.17 6.59
CA ASP A 406 -27.04 1.60 6.69
C ASP A 406 -25.78 2.45 6.80
N THR A 407 -24.76 1.96 7.51
CA THR A 407 -23.48 2.67 7.66
C THR A 407 -22.76 2.75 6.32
N GLY A 408 -22.62 1.63 5.61
CA GLY A 408 -21.96 1.61 4.30
C GLY A 408 -22.70 2.48 3.27
N LEU A 409 -24.04 2.43 3.27
CA LEU A 409 -24.86 3.28 2.41
C LEU A 409 -24.72 4.77 2.76
N ALA A 410 -24.65 5.12 4.04
CA ALA A 410 -24.46 6.51 4.48
C ALA A 410 -23.08 7.04 4.06
N VAL A 411 -22.02 6.23 4.17
CA VAL A 411 -20.69 6.57 3.66
C VAL A 411 -20.74 6.71 2.13
N ALA A 412 -21.35 5.75 1.42
CA ALA A 412 -21.46 5.75 -0.04
C ALA A 412 -22.14 7.01 -0.61
N LYS A 413 -23.09 7.60 0.11
CA LYS A 413 -23.75 8.87 -0.27
C LYS A 413 -22.83 10.09 -0.18
N LYS A 414 -21.78 10.04 0.64
CA LYS A 414 -20.77 11.09 0.79
C LYS A 414 -19.51 10.84 -0.05
N THR A 415 -19.35 9.63 -0.59
CA THR A 415 -18.21 9.26 -1.43
C THR A 415 -18.28 9.96 -2.80
N ILE A 416 -17.14 10.52 -3.21
CA ILE A 416 -16.90 10.95 -4.58
C ILE A 416 -16.45 9.73 -5.38
N TRP A 417 -17.35 9.22 -6.22
CA TRP A 417 -17.10 8.02 -7.01
C TRP A 417 -16.24 8.34 -8.24
N LYS A 418 -15.28 7.44 -8.50
CA LYS A 418 -14.60 7.39 -9.80
C LYS A 418 -15.46 6.53 -10.71
N PHE A 419 -15.89 7.09 -11.82
CA PHE A 419 -16.61 6.35 -12.85
C PHE A 419 -15.64 6.00 -13.98
N ASP A 420 -15.74 4.76 -14.45
CA ASP A 420 -14.99 4.32 -15.63
C ASP A 420 -15.70 4.86 -16.88
N GLU A 421 -14.92 5.36 -17.83
CA GLU A 421 -15.40 5.75 -19.15
C GLU A 421 -14.91 4.75 -20.19
N TYR A 422 -15.79 4.45 -21.14
CA TYR A 422 -15.52 3.50 -22.23
C TYR A 422 -15.89 4.15 -23.55
N ARG A 423 -14.97 4.09 -24.52
CA ARG A 423 -15.11 4.61 -25.87
C ARG A 423 -14.60 3.58 -26.86
N LEU A 424 -15.00 3.71 -28.12
CA LEU A 424 -14.50 2.87 -29.20
C LEU A 424 -13.16 3.43 -29.69
N ASN A 425 -12.23 2.52 -30.01
CA ASN A 425 -10.93 2.84 -30.58
C ASN A 425 -11.04 3.31 -32.05
#